data_AF-A0A843Z422-F1
#
_entry.id   AF-A0A843Z422-F1
#
_cell.length_a   1.000
_cell.length_b   1.000
_cell.length_c   1.000
_cell.angle_alpha   90.00
_cell.angle_beta   90.00
_cell.angle_gamma   90.00
#
_symmetry.space_group_name_H-M   'P 1'
#
loop_
_entity.id
_entity.type
_entity.pdbx_description
1 polymer ?
#
loop_
_entity_poly.entity_id
_entity_poly.type
_entity_poly.pdbx_seq_one_letter_code
_entity_poly.pdbx_strand_id
1 'polypeptide(L)' 'MADLVIQFYKQGFYNADDMKLFVQVQWITAEQYKETTGIDYVAPAS' A
#
# COMPACT_ATOMS: atom_id res chain seq x y z
N MET A 1 1.46 3.13 11.75
CA MET A 1 0.67 3.47 10.54
C MET A 1 0.59 2.28 9.60
N ALA A 2 1.71 1.67 9.21
CA ALA A 2 1.74 0.51 8.30
C ALA A 2 0.80 -0.64 8.69
N ASP A 3 0.87 -1.12 9.93
CA ASP A 3 0.03 -2.25 10.40
C ASP A 3 -1.47 -1.97 10.21
N LEU A 4 -1.89 -0.74 10.50
CA LEU A 4 -3.28 -0.29 10.44
C LEU A 4 -3.78 -0.22 8.99
N VAL A 5 -2.95 0.29 8.07
CA VAL A 5 -3.21 0.30 6.61
C VAL A 5 -3.33 -1.12 6.06
N ILE A 6 -2.41 -2.01 6.45
CA ILE A 6 -2.38 -3.41 6.00
C ILE A 6 -3.62 -4.17 6.50
N GLN A 7 -4.03 -3.96 7.75
CA GLN A 7 -5.25 -4.56 8.30
C GLN A 7 -6.49 -4.08 7.54
N PHE A 8 -6.61 -2.78 7.25
CA PHE A 8 -7.73 -2.25 6.48
C PHE A 8 -7.76 -2.79 5.04
N TYR A 9 -6.61 -2.95 4.38
CA TYR A 9 -6.53 -3.60 3.08
C TYR A 9 -7.03 -5.06 3.16
N LYS A 10 -6.56 -5.84 4.15
CA LYS A 10 -7.00 -7.23 4.36
C LYS A 10 -8.49 -7.35 4.67
N GLN A 11 -9.08 -6.35 5.30
CA GLN A 11 -10.51 -6.26 5.57
C GLN A 11 -11.33 -5.76 4.36
N GLY A 12 -10.67 -5.35 3.26
CA GLY A 12 -11.32 -4.88 2.03
C GLY A 12 -11.75 -3.41 2.06
N PHE A 13 -11.27 -2.61 3.03
CA PHE A 13 -11.52 -1.17 3.06
C PHE A 13 -10.67 -0.40 2.05
N TYR A 14 -9.51 -0.93 1.69
CA TYR A 14 -8.58 -0.34 0.73
C TYR A 14 -8.30 -1.31 -0.40
N ASN A 15 -8.07 -0.74 -1.59
CA ASN A 15 -7.62 -1.48 -2.76
C ASN A 15 -6.12 -1.23 -3.01
N ALA A 16 -5.59 -1.85 -4.08
CA ALA A 16 -4.18 -1.75 -4.43
C ALA A 16 -3.76 -0.33 -4.89
N ASP A 17 -4.70 0.52 -5.30
CA ASP A 17 -4.41 1.92 -5.66
C ASP A 17 -4.37 2.82 -4.41
N ASP A 18 -5.26 2.61 -3.44
CA ASP A 18 -5.19 3.29 -2.14
C ASP A 18 -3.86 2.98 -1.44
N MET A 19 -3.43 1.73 -1.52
CA MET A 19 -2.13 1.26 -1.05
C MET A 19 -0.96 2.04 -1.67
N LYS A 20 -1.05 2.49 -2.93
CA LYS A 20 0.02 3.30 -3.57
C LYS A 20 0.13 4.68 -2.92
N LEU A 21 -1.01 5.30 -2.61
CA LEU A 21 -1.06 6.58 -1.88
C LEU A 21 -0.35 6.47 -0.52
N PHE A 22 -0.56 5.37 0.20
CA PHE A 22 0.11 5.13 1.49
C PHE A 22 1.62 4.93 1.35
N VAL A 23 2.10 4.39 0.22
CA VAL A 23 3.54 4.38 -0.10
C VAL A 23 4.05 5.80 -0.36
N GLN A 24 3.31 6.61 -1.14
CA GLN A 24 3.70 7.99 -1.46
C GLN A 24 3.79 8.89 -0.22
N VAL A 25 2.86 8.75 0.72
CA VAL A 25 2.90 9.49 1.99
C VAL A 25 3.83 8.86 3.04
N GLN A 26 4.61 7.85 2.64
CA GLN A 26 5.56 7.11 3.50
C GLN A 26 4.93 6.47 4.74
N TRP A 27 3.64 6.11 4.67
CA TRP A 27 2.96 5.37 5.73
C TRP A 27 3.29 3.88 5.71
N ILE A 28 3.58 3.35 4.52
CA ILE A 28 4.10 2.01 4.25
C ILE A 28 5.27 2.09 3.27
N THR A 29 6.13 1.07 3.26
CA THR A 29 7.19 0.94 2.26
C THR A 29 6.71 0.24 0.99
N ALA A 30 7.45 0.39 -0.12
CA ALA A 30 7.18 -0.35 -1.35
C ALA A 30 7.28 -1.88 -1.15
N GLU A 31 8.13 -2.34 -0.23
CA GLU A 31 8.22 -3.75 0.16
C GLU A 31 6.93 -4.21 0.86
N GLN A 32 6.44 -3.45 1.86
CA GLN A 32 5.19 -3.77 2.55
C GLN A 32 3.99 -3.74 1.60
N TYR A 33 3.97 -2.81 0.64
CA TYR A 33 2.98 -2.79 -0.44
C TYR A 33 2.99 -4.08 -1.22
N LYS A 34 4.17 -4.53 -1.66
CA LYS A 34 4.33 -5.76 -2.46
C LYS A 34 3.96 -7.01 -1.66
N GLU A 35 4.38 -7.10 -0.40
CA GLU A 35 4.03 -8.21 0.48
C GLU A 35 2.52 -8.29 0.75
N THR A 36 1.85 -7.13 0.82
CA THR A 36 0.42 -7.07 1.17
C THR A 36 -0.48 -7.27 -0.05
N THR A 37 -0.15 -6.64 -1.17
CA THR A 37 -0.98 -6.64 -2.39
C THR A 37 -0.57 -7.71 -3.41
N GLY A 38 0.66 -8.23 -3.31
CA GLY A 38 1.29 -9.09 -4.32
C GLY A 38 1.73 -8.34 -5.58
N ILE A 39 1.57 -7.01 -5.63
CA ILE A 39 1.85 -6.19 -6.80
C ILE A 39 3.15 -5.42 -6.59
N ASP A 40 3.99 -5.34 -7.61
CA ASP A 40 5.16 -4.46 -7.57
C ASP A 40 4.72 -2.99 -7.57
N TYR A 41 5.18 -2.23 -6.58
CA TYR A 41 4.90 -0.81 -6.50
C TYR A 41 5.58 -0.08 -7.67
N VAL A 42 4.78 0.45 -8.58
CA VAL A 42 5.25 1.37 -9.63
C VAL A 42 4.86 2.78 -9.21
N ALA A 43 5.87 3.60 -8.93
CA ALA A 43 5.63 5.01 -8.64
C ALA A 43 4.95 5.65 -9.87
N PRO A 44 3.87 6.43 -9.68
CA PRO A 44 3.27 7.15 -10.80
C PRO A 44 4.31 8.11 -11.37
N ALA A 45 4.45 8.11 -12.70
CA ALA A 45 5.30 9.06 -13.39
C ALA A 45 4.78 10.47 -13.10
N SER A 46 5.63 11.29 -12.47
CA SER A 46 5.38 12.69 -12.12
C SER A 46 5.04 13.55 -13.34
#